data_AF-A0A803L7H5-F1
#
_entry.id   AF-A0A803L7H5-F1
#
_cell.length_a   1.000
_cell.length_b   1.000
_cell.length_c   1.000
_cell.angle_alpha   90.00
_cell.angle_beta   90.00
_cell.angle_gamma   90.00
#
_symmetry.space_group_name_H-M   'P 1'
#
loop_
_entity.id
_entity.type
_entity.pdbx_description
1 polymer ?
#
loop_
_entity_poly.entity_id
_entity_poly.type
_entity_poly.pdbx_seq_one_letter_code
_entity_poly.pdbx_strand_id
1 'polypeptide(L)'
;MGLEASNQGFIWVVRRNNNVNGGEEEKNEWLPHEFGKRMEGKGLIIRGWAPQVLILDHEAIGAFVIHCGWNSTLEGVSCGVPMVTWPVFAEQFFNEKLVIEILKIGVSVGAKECNRVVERIVKREDIKEAIRKVMVGEGALEIRNRAKKIKELATMAFEVDGSSYCNMQSLIHELISYNA
;
A
#
# COMPACT_ATOMS: atom_id res chain seq x y z
N MET A 1 1.60 -3.81 19.46
CA MET A 1 0.91 -3.38 18.21
C MET A 1 0.91 -4.48 17.16
N GLY A 2 0.13 -4.36 16.06
CA GLY A 2 0.13 -5.34 14.96
C GLY A 2 1.47 -5.43 14.24
N LEU A 3 2.07 -4.27 13.90
CA LEU A 3 3.42 -4.16 13.31
C LEU A 3 4.50 -4.82 14.18
N GLU A 4 4.52 -4.50 15.47
CA GLU A 4 5.45 -5.13 16.43
C GLU A 4 5.23 -6.64 16.55
N ALA A 5 3.97 -7.10 16.55
CA ALA A 5 3.64 -8.52 16.68
C ALA A 5 3.96 -9.36 15.44
N SER A 6 4.08 -8.73 14.26
CA SER A 6 4.46 -9.43 13.03
C SER A 6 5.96 -9.76 12.99
N ASN A 7 6.76 -9.08 13.83
CA ASN A 7 8.22 -9.18 13.87
C ASN A 7 8.89 -8.97 12.49
N GLN A 8 8.25 -8.18 11.62
CA GLN A 8 8.78 -7.78 10.31
C GLN A 8 9.36 -6.37 10.39
N GLY A 9 10.37 -6.10 9.55
CA GLY A 9 10.86 -4.74 9.34
C GLY A 9 9.77 -3.85 8.75
N PHE A 10 9.70 -2.58 9.15
CA PHE A 10 8.68 -1.66 8.63
C PHE A 10 9.16 -0.23 8.45
N ILE A 11 8.56 0.46 7.49
CA ILE A 11 8.52 1.92 7.40
C ILE A 11 7.06 2.31 7.62
N TRP A 12 6.81 3.19 8.59
CA TRP A 12 5.46 3.64 8.92
C TRP A 12 5.36 5.15 8.81
N VAL A 13 4.60 5.61 7.82
CA VAL A 13 4.32 7.03 7.62
C VAL A 13 3.10 7.41 8.46
N VAL A 14 3.27 8.35 9.37
CA VAL A 14 2.24 8.80 10.31
C VAL A 14 1.91 10.26 10.04
N ARG A 15 0.62 10.58 9.90
CA ARG A 15 0.20 11.97 9.70
C ARG A 15 0.51 12.79 10.94
N ARG A 16 1.06 13.98 10.74
CA ARG A 16 1.25 14.95 11.84
C ARG A 16 -0.12 15.45 12.25
N ASN A 17 -0.46 15.35 13.53
CA ASN A 17 -1.68 15.97 14.03
C ASN A 17 -1.41 17.47 14.18
N ASN A 18 -1.84 18.27 13.22
CA ASN A 18 -1.60 19.72 13.21
C ASN A 18 -2.42 20.47 14.28
N ASN A 19 -3.35 19.80 14.96
CA ASN A 19 -4.20 20.38 16.00
C ASN A 19 -3.56 20.30 17.41
N VAL A 20 -2.36 19.72 17.54
CA VAL A 20 -1.64 19.65 18.82
C VAL A 20 -0.48 20.65 18.75
N ASN A 21 -0.64 21.81 19.40
CA ASN A 21 0.38 22.87 19.53
C ASN A 21 1.49 22.48 20.54
N GLY A 22 1.86 21.21 20.56
CA GLY A 22 2.70 20.59 21.58
C GLY A 22 4.14 20.29 21.13
N GLY A 23 5.00 20.06 22.12
CA GLY A 23 6.37 19.56 21.93
C GLY A 23 6.43 18.18 21.25
N GLU A 24 7.63 17.67 20.96
CA GLU A 24 7.78 16.36 20.29
C GLU A 24 7.23 15.19 21.12
N GLU A 25 7.17 15.32 22.44
CA GLU A 25 6.63 14.33 23.36
C GLU A 25 5.10 14.25 23.32
N GLU A 26 4.39 15.39 23.28
CA GLU A 26 2.92 15.45 23.14
C GLU A 26 2.43 14.93 21.77
N LYS A 27 3.29 14.99 20.74
CA LYS A 27 3.00 14.45 19.39
C LYS A 27 3.01 12.92 19.33
N ASN A 28 3.38 12.24 20.42
CA ASN A 28 3.48 10.78 20.53
C ASN A 28 2.44 10.12 21.43
N GLU A 29 1.51 10.87 22.03
CA GLU A 29 0.53 10.32 22.99
C GLU A 29 -0.32 9.16 22.43
N TRP A 30 -0.49 9.09 21.11
CA TRP A 30 -1.25 8.03 20.44
C TRP A 30 -0.43 6.75 20.18
N LEU A 31 0.91 6.80 20.28
CA LEU A 31 1.78 5.63 20.20
C LEU A 31 1.89 4.99 21.59
N PRO A 32 1.91 3.64 21.70
CA PRO A 32 2.16 3.00 22.98
C PRO A 32 3.49 3.45 23.58
N HIS A 33 3.52 3.65 24.90
CA HIS A 33 4.72 4.01 25.65
C HIS A 33 5.93 3.16 25.20
N GLU A 34 7.06 3.80 24.92
CA GLU A 34 8.31 3.16 24.48
C GLU A 34 8.27 2.36 23.18
N PHE A 35 7.23 2.52 22.35
CA PHE A 35 7.15 1.82 21.05
C PHE A 35 8.40 2.08 20.18
N GLY A 36 8.87 3.33 20.13
CA GLY A 36 10.09 3.68 19.39
C GLY A 36 11.32 2.91 19.88
N LYS A 37 11.52 2.82 21.21
CA LYS A 37 12.63 2.06 21.80
C LYS A 37 12.51 0.55 21.50
N ARG A 38 11.31 -0.02 21.63
CA ARG A 38 11.08 -1.46 21.35
C ARG A 38 11.29 -1.82 19.88
N MET A 39 11.11 -0.87 18.97
CA MET A 39 11.28 -1.08 17.53
C MET A 39 12.62 -0.54 17.00
N GLU A 40 13.55 -0.14 17.86
CA GLU A 40 14.88 0.30 17.46
C GLU A 40 15.60 -0.82 16.68
N GLY A 41 16.18 -0.46 15.52
CA GLY A 41 16.80 -1.41 14.60
C GLY A 41 15.83 -2.30 13.80
N LYS A 42 14.51 -2.21 14.05
CA LYS A 42 13.48 -3.01 13.35
C LYS A 42 12.47 -2.16 12.56
N GLY A 43 12.28 -0.89 12.91
CA GLY A 43 11.29 -0.05 12.25
C GLY A 43 11.69 1.41 12.15
N LEU A 44 11.21 2.07 11.09
CA LEU A 44 11.38 3.50 10.86
C LEU A 44 10.00 4.18 10.87
N ILE A 45 9.84 5.23 11.68
CA ILE A 45 8.62 6.05 11.69
C ILE A 45 8.91 7.38 11.00
N ILE A 46 8.21 7.68 9.92
CA ILE A 46 8.31 8.95 9.18
C ILE A 46 7.08 9.80 9.49
N ARG A 47 7.27 11.06 9.88
CA ARG A 47 6.14 11.97 10.18
C ARG A 47 5.83 12.86 9.00
N GLY A 48 4.55 12.97 8.67
CA GLY A 48 4.08 13.80 7.55
C GLY A 48 4.10 13.02 6.24
N TRP A 49 5.08 13.30 5.40
CA TRP A 49 5.17 12.76 4.04
C TRP A 49 6.45 11.95 3.84
N ALA A 50 6.37 10.93 2.99
CA ALA A 50 7.50 10.10 2.60
C ALA A 50 7.51 9.92 1.07
N PRO A 51 8.68 9.72 0.45
CA PRO A 51 8.80 9.50 -0.98
C PRO A 51 8.32 8.09 -1.36
N GLN A 52 6.99 7.90 -1.41
CA GLN A 52 6.34 6.60 -1.52
C GLN A 52 6.84 5.77 -2.71
N VAL A 53 6.92 6.37 -3.91
CA VAL A 53 7.40 5.65 -5.11
C VAL A 53 8.84 5.19 -4.95
N LEU A 54 9.74 6.05 -4.43
CA LEU A 54 11.14 5.68 -4.19
C LEU A 54 11.28 4.58 -3.13
N ILE A 55 10.40 4.58 -2.12
CA ILE A 55 10.34 3.49 -1.14
C ILE A 55 9.89 2.21 -1.83
N LEU A 56 8.77 2.24 -2.56
CA LEU A 56 8.20 1.06 -3.22
C LEU A 56 9.12 0.43 -4.27
N ASP A 57 9.92 1.23 -4.96
CA ASP A 57 10.89 0.75 -5.96
C ASP A 57 12.16 0.15 -5.34
N HIS A 58 12.34 0.25 -4.03
CA HIS A 58 13.51 -0.30 -3.34
C HIS A 58 13.38 -1.81 -3.12
N GLU A 59 14.42 -2.58 -3.47
CA GLU A 59 14.43 -4.06 -3.43
C GLU A 59 14.13 -4.67 -2.05
N ALA A 60 14.47 -3.94 -0.97
CA ALA A 60 14.20 -4.36 0.40
C ALA A 60 12.70 -4.33 0.79
N ILE A 61 11.84 -3.70 -0.02
CA ILE A 61 10.40 -3.62 0.27
C ILE A 61 9.72 -4.94 -0.07
N GLY A 62 9.26 -5.62 0.98
CA GLY A 62 8.59 -6.92 0.86
C GLY A 62 7.08 -6.86 0.67
N ALA A 63 6.41 -5.81 1.16
CA ALA A 63 4.96 -5.62 1.10
C ALA A 63 4.57 -4.15 1.34
N PHE A 64 3.39 -3.76 0.86
CA PHE A 64 2.82 -2.43 1.05
C PHE A 64 1.48 -2.50 1.77
N VAL A 65 1.42 -2.00 3.01
CA VAL A 65 0.14 -1.81 3.72
C VAL A 65 -0.54 -0.57 3.15
N ILE A 66 -1.69 -0.75 2.50
CA ILE A 66 -2.28 0.27 1.64
C ILE A 66 -3.77 0.43 1.91
N HIS A 67 -4.23 1.69 1.86
CA HIS A 67 -5.64 2.05 1.91
C HIS A 67 -6.42 1.79 0.60
N CYS A 68 -5.78 1.21 -0.42
CA CYS A 68 -6.36 0.92 -1.73
C CYS A 68 -6.83 2.12 -2.56
N GLY A 69 -6.31 3.33 -2.32
CA GLY A 69 -6.52 4.46 -3.24
C GLY A 69 -5.87 4.18 -4.60
N TRP A 70 -6.53 4.54 -5.70
CA TRP A 70 -6.15 4.07 -7.04
C TRP A 70 -4.70 4.39 -7.44
N ASN A 71 -4.22 5.61 -7.16
CA ASN A 71 -2.84 5.99 -7.46
C ASN A 71 -1.83 5.11 -6.72
N SER A 72 -2.02 4.90 -5.42
CA SER A 72 -1.12 4.06 -4.63
C SER A 72 -1.21 2.58 -5.04
N THR A 73 -2.37 2.13 -5.51
CA THR A 73 -2.52 0.78 -6.09
C THR A 73 -1.70 0.67 -7.37
N LEU A 74 -1.77 1.65 -8.27
CA LEU A 74 -0.97 1.67 -9.50
C LEU A 74 0.54 1.74 -9.22
N GLU A 75 0.98 2.54 -8.24
CA GLU A 75 2.38 2.60 -7.83
C GLU A 75 2.87 1.25 -7.31
N GLY A 76 2.10 0.58 -6.43
CA GLY A 76 2.46 -0.74 -5.91
C GLY A 76 2.49 -1.82 -7.00
N VAL A 77 1.52 -1.79 -7.94
CA VAL A 77 1.50 -2.69 -9.11
C VAL A 77 2.72 -2.45 -10.00
N SER A 78 3.02 -1.19 -10.31
CA SER A 78 4.16 -0.82 -11.17
C SER A 78 5.51 -1.15 -10.52
N CYS A 79 5.59 -1.14 -9.19
CA CYS A 79 6.79 -1.57 -8.46
C CYS A 79 6.84 -3.09 -8.26
N GLY A 80 5.74 -3.82 -8.48
CA GLY A 80 5.65 -5.26 -8.30
C GLY A 80 5.61 -5.68 -6.82
N VAL A 81 5.04 -4.82 -5.97
CA VAL A 81 5.02 -4.99 -4.51
C VAL A 81 3.69 -5.61 -4.07
N PRO A 82 3.69 -6.75 -3.37
CA PRO A 82 2.50 -7.32 -2.74
C PRO A 82 1.81 -6.37 -1.76
N MET A 83 0.49 -6.50 -1.62
CA MET A 83 -0.31 -5.55 -0.84
C MET A 83 -0.95 -6.18 0.40
N VAL A 84 -0.95 -5.44 1.51
CA VAL A 84 -1.82 -5.70 2.66
C VAL A 84 -2.89 -4.62 2.65
N THR A 85 -4.11 -4.98 2.29
CA THR A 85 -5.17 -4.00 2.00
C THR A 85 -5.91 -3.60 3.27
N TRP A 86 -6.14 -2.31 3.42
CA TRP A 86 -6.86 -1.68 4.52
C TRP A 86 -7.69 -0.50 3.99
N PRO A 87 -8.73 -0.75 3.18
CA PRO A 87 -9.58 0.31 2.63
C PRO A 87 -10.22 1.15 3.73
N VAL A 88 -10.41 2.44 3.47
CA VAL A 88 -10.93 3.42 4.42
C VAL A 88 -12.20 4.10 3.91
N PHE A 89 -12.24 4.55 2.65
CA PHE A 89 -13.37 5.29 2.08
C PHE A 89 -13.44 5.25 0.55
N ALA A 90 -14.45 5.90 -0.04
CA ALA A 90 -14.66 6.00 -1.50
C ALA A 90 -14.65 4.63 -2.20
N GLU A 91 -13.97 4.51 -3.33
CA GLU A 91 -13.89 3.32 -4.16
C GLU A 91 -12.88 2.27 -3.67
N GLN A 92 -12.18 2.56 -2.56
CA GLN A 92 -11.08 1.73 -2.05
C GLN A 92 -11.48 0.28 -1.76
N PHE A 93 -12.73 0.03 -1.36
CA PHE A 93 -13.25 -1.33 -1.16
C PHE A 93 -13.41 -2.10 -2.48
N PHE A 94 -13.70 -1.41 -3.60
CA PHE A 94 -13.70 -2.03 -4.92
C PHE A 94 -12.28 -2.31 -5.40
N ASN A 95 -11.37 -1.35 -5.17
CA ASN A 95 -9.94 -1.54 -5.49
C ASN A 95 -9.34 -2.70 -4.69
N GLU A 96 -9.72 -2.88 -3.42
CA GLU A 96 -9.33 -4.05 -2.62
C GLU A 96 -9.75 -5.36 -3.30
N LYS A 97 -11.00 -5.46 -3.78
CA LYS A 97 -11.46 -6.67 -4.48
C LYS A 97 -10.65 -6.94 -5.74
N LEU A 98 -10.31 -5.91 -6.51
CA LEU A 98 -9.41 -6.06 -7.65
C LEU A 98 -8.06 -6.64 -7.21
N VAL A 99 -7.44 -6.07 -6.16
CA VAL A 99 -6.13 -6.52 -5.65
C VAL A 99 -6.16 -7.98 -5.15
N ILE A 100 -7.21 -8.37 -4.43
CA ILE A 100 -7.29 -9.68 -3.77
C ILE A 100 -7.88 -10.76 -4.68
N GLU A 101 -9.01 -10.50 -5.32
CA GLU A 101 -9.79 -11.53 -6.00
C GLU A 101 -9.32 -11.74 -7.44
N ILE A 102 -8.96 -10.66 -8.13
CA ILE A 102 -8.62 -10.67 -9.56
C ILE A 102 -7.10 -10.75 -9.75
N LEU A 103 -6.39 -9.75 -9.24
CA LEU A 103 -4.94 -9.67 -9.33
C LEU A 103 -4.27 -10.67 -8.40
N LYS A 104 -4.92 -11.08 -7.29
CA LYS A 104 -4.38 -12.03 -6.29
C LYS A 104 -2.96 -11.69 -5.82
N ILE A 105 -2.70 -10.39 -5.61
CA ILE A 105 -1.40 -9.86 -5.16
C ILE A 105 -1.45 -9.31 -3.73
N GLY A 106 -2.50 -9.60 -2.97
CA GLY A 106 -2.62 -9.06 -1.62
C GLY A 106 -3.54 -9.83 -0.69
N VAL A 107 -3.53 -9.40 0.57
CA VAL A 107 -4.30 -9.96 1.68
C VAL A 107 -4.97 -8.83 2.45
N SER A 108 -6.27 -8.98 2.75
CA SER A 108 -7.02 -8.00 3.54
C SER A 108 -6.74 -8.11 5.03
N VAL A 109 -6.71 -6.97 5.72
CA VAL A 109 -6.82 -6.91 7.19
C VAL A 109 -8.25 -7.09 7.68
N GLY A 110 -9.23 -7.23 6.79
CA GLY A 110 -10.63 -7.48 7.11
C GLY A 110 -11.46 -6.24 7.40
N ALA A 111 -11.07 -5.06 6.88
CA ALA A 111 -11.90 -3.87 6.92
C ALA A 111 -13.13 -4.06 6.01
N LYS A 112 -14.35 -3.92 6.54
CA LYS A 112 -15.58 -4.26 5.81
C LYS A 112 -16.48 -3.07 5.47
N GLU A 113 -16.32 -1.95 6.16
CA GLU A 113 -17.24 -0.80 6.06
C GLU A 113 -16.46 0.50 6.08
N CYS A 114 -16.99 1.50 5.36
CA CYS A 114 -16.53 2.88 5.39
C CYS A 114 -16.98 3.54 6.71
N ASN A 115 -16.45 3.05 7.83
CA ASN A 115 -16.84 3.55 9.14
C ASN A 115 -15.92 4.69 9.54
N ARG A 116 -16.43 5.93 9.41
CA ARG A 116 -15.93 7.08 10.18
C ARG A 116 -16.19 6.93 11.69
N VAL A 117 -17.04 5.98 12.08
CA VAL A 117 -17.46 5.72 13.46
C VAL A 117 -17.25 4.23 13.79
N VAL A 118 -16.07 3.95 14.35
CA VAL A 118 -15.64 2.95 15.37
C VAL A 118 -16.36 1.59 15.59
N GLU A 119 -17.31 1.11 14.77
CA GLU A 119 -18.03 -0.12 15.14
C GLU A 119 -17.29 -1.42 14.78
N ARG A 120 -16.30 -1.37 13.87
CA ARG A 120 -15.48 -2.55 13.54
C ARG A 120 -14.00 -2.20 13.42
N ILE A 121 -13.33 -2.19 14.57
CA ILE A 121 -11.89 -1.93 14.67
C ILE A 121 -11.13 -3.16 14.18
N VAL A 122 -10.29 -2.99 13.15
CA VAL A 122 -9.31 -4.00 12.71
C VAL A 122 -8.44 -4.38 13.90
N LYS A 123 -8.40 -5.67 14.26
CA LYS A 123 -7.67 -6.09 15.47
C LYS A 123 -6.18 -6.17 15.20
N ARG A 124 -5.40 -6.09 16.28
CA ARG A 124 -3.95 -6.32 16.27
C ARG A 124 -3.57 -7.61 15.55
N GLU A 125 -4.29 -8.70 15.82
CA GLU A 125 -3.99 -10.02 15.25
C GLU A 125 -4.31 -10.09 13.75
N ASP A 126 -5.33 -9.36 13.27
CA ASP A 126 -5.67 -9.31 11.84
C ASP A 126 -4.54 -8.65 11.05
N ILE A 127 -4.00 -7.53 11.56
CA ILE A 127 -2.86 -6.83 10.96
C ILE A 127 -1.62 -7.72 10.95
N LYS A 128 -1.31 -8.32 12.10
CA LYS A 128 -0.16 -9.22 12.25
C LYS A 128 -0.23 -10.37 11.25
N GLU A 129 -1.38 -11.04 11.17
CA GLU A 129 -1.54 -12.22 10.32
C GLU A 129 -1.55 -11.84 8.84
N ALA A 130 -2.16 -10.72 8.45
CA ALA A 130 -2.12 -10.25 7.06
C ALA A 130 -0.67 -9.93 6.62
N ILE A 131 0.10 -9.21 7.46
CA ILE A 131 1.52 -8.95 7.19
C ILE A 131 2.30 -10.25 7.11
N ARG A 132 2.12 -11.18 8.07
CA ARG A 132 2.83 -12.45 8.08
C ARG A 132 2.54 -13.26 6.82
N LYS A 133 1.28 -13.35 6.40
CA LYS A 133 0.86 -14.07 5.18
C LYS A 133 1.54 -13.56 3.92
N VAL A 134 1.64 -12.23 3.75
CA VAL A 134 2.28 -11.64 2.56
C VAL A 134 3.80 -11.73 2.61
N MET A 135 4.40 -11.62 3.79
CA MET A 135 5.86 -11.55 3.94
C MET A 135 6.53 -12.93 4.00
N VAL A 136 6.02 -13.83 4.85
CA VAL A 136 6.69 -15.09 5.25
C VAL A 136 5.75 -16.28 5.38
N GLY A 137 4.46 -16.11 5.10
CA GLY A 137 3.46 -17.17 5.23
C GLY A 137 3.42 -18.14 4.05
N GLU A 138 2.64 -19.19 4.20
CA GLU A 138 2.30 -20.07 3.09
C GLU A 138 1.62 -19.26 1.97
N GLY A 139 2.07 -19.45 0.73
CA GLY A 139 1.61 -18.65 -0.42
C GLY A 139 2.29 -17.28 -0.59
N ALA A 140 3.13 -16.82 0.35
CA ALA A 140 3.83 -15.52 0.24
C ALA A 140 4.67 -15.42 -1.05
N LEU A 141 5.37 -16.50 -1.41
CA LEU A 141 6.18 -16.57 -2.62
C LEU A 141 5.32 -16.50 -3.89
N GLU A 142 4.16 -17.14 -3.89
CA GLU A 142 3.22 -17.10 -5.01
C GLU A 142 2.67 -15.69 -5.23
N ILE A 143 2.22 -15.03 -4.15
CA ILE A 143 1.75 -13.64 -4.18
C ILE A 143 2.86 -12.72 -4.72
N ARG A 144 4.10 -12.88 -4.25
CA ARG A 144 5.25 -12.10 -4.69
C ARG A 144 5.58 -12.31 -6.17
N ASN A 145 5.59 -13.55 -6.63
CA ASN A 145 5.84 -13.87 -8.04
C ASN A 145 4.74 -13.33 -8.94
N ARG A 146 3.49 -13.38 -8.48
CA ARG A 146 2.35 -12.80 -9.20
C ARG A 146 2.45 -11.28 -9.28
N ALA A 147 2.82 -10.60 -8.19
CA ALA A 147 3.05 -9.15 -8.21
C ALA A 147 4.15 -8.75 -9.21
N LYS A 148 5.26 -9.50 -9.25
CA LYS A 148 6.31 -9.31 -10.27
C LYS A 148 5.78 -9.53 -11.69
N LYS A 149 4.98 -10.57 -11.91
CA LYS A 149 4.42 -10.83 -13.24
C LYS A 149 3.48 -9.72 -13.71
N ILE A 150 2.69 -9.16 -12.80
CA ILE A 150 1.81 -8.04 -13.12
C ILE A 150 2.61 -6.76 -13.38
N LYS A 151 3.71 -6.52 -12.66
CA LYS A 151 4.65 -5.43 -12.99
C LYS A 151 5.16 -5.53 -14.43
N GLU A 152 5.57 -6.71 -14.88
CA GLU A 152 6.02 -6.92 -16.26
C GLU A 152 4.92 -6.57 -17.26
N LEU A 153 3.69 -7.05 -17.03
CA LEU A 153 2.53 -6.75 -17.89
C LEU A 153 2.20 -5.26 -17.91
N ALA A 154 2.25 -4.59 -16.75
CA ALA A 154 2.03 -3.15 -16.64
C ALA A 154 3.11 -2.38 -17.41
N THR A 155 4.37 -2.80 -17.30
CA THR A 155 5.48 -2.17 -18.03
C THR A 155 5.30 -2.30 -19.54
N MET A 156 5.04 -3.52 -20.04
CA MET A 156 4.79 -3.78 -21.47
C MET A 156 3.61 -3.00 -22.03
N ALA A 157 2.59 -2.66 -21.23
CA ALA A 157 1.46 -1.87 -21.69
C ALA A 157 1.86 -0.42 -22.05
N PHE A 158 2.88 0.14 -21.40
CA PHE A 158 3.35 1.51 -21.60
C PHE A 158 4.63 1.64 -22.44
N GLU A 159 5.33 0.53 -22.69
CA GLU A 159 6.45 0.51 -23.63
C GLU A 159 6.00 0.87 -25.06
N VAL A 160 6.95 1.23 -25.91
CA VAL A 160 6.69 1.51 -27.32
C VAL A 160 5.98 0.31 -27.95
N ASP A 161 4.93 0.59 -28.72
CA ASP A 161 4.01 -0.40 -29.32
C ASP A 161 3.14 -1.19 -28.29
N GLY A 162 3.23 -0.86 -27.01
CA GLY A 162 2.36 -1.36 -25.95
C GLY A 162 0.91 -0.90 -26.08
N SER A 163 -0.01 -1.61 -25.42
CA SER A 163 -1.46 -1.34 -25.58
C SER A 163 -1.89 0.04 -25.08
N SER A 164 -1.43 0.47 -23.90
CA SER A 164 -1.72 1.80 -23.36
C SER A 164 -0.98 2.89 -24.14
N TYR A 165 0.25 2.62 -24.60
CA TYR A 165 0.98 3.53 -25.50
C TYR A 165 0.21 3.79 -26.79
N CYS A 166 -0.20 2.73 -27.49
CA CYS A 166 -0.98 2.82 -28.73
C CYS A 166 -2.33 3.51 -28.52
N ASN A 167 -3.05 3.21 -27.43
CA ASN A 167 -4.31 3.88 -27.13
C ASN A 167 -4.14 5.38 -26.91
N MET A 168 -3.07 5.79 -26.22
CA MET A 168 -2.77 7.21 -26.02
C MET A 168 -2.40 7.89 -27.34
N GLN A 169 -1.63 7.22 -28.20
CA GLN A 169 -1.34 7.74 -29.54
C GLN A 169 -2.61 7.91 -30.36
N SER A 170 -3.50 6.92 -30.39
CA SER A 170 -4.79 7.01 -31.08
C SER A 170 -5.63 8.20 -30.60
N LEU A 171 -5.71 8.38 -29.27
CA LEU A 171 -6.41 9.53 -28.67
C LEU A 171 -5.81 10.87 -29.11
N ILE A 172 -4.47 10.98 -29.11
CA ILE A 172 -3.77 12.20 -29.57
C ILE A 172 -4.06 12.48 -31.05
N HIS A 173 -3.97 11.47 -31.91
CA HIS A 173 -4.27 11.63 -33.34
C HIS A 173 -5.72 12.08 -33.57
N GLU A 174 -6.67 11.50 -32.86
CA GLU A 174 -8.08 11.88 -32.93
C GLU A 174 -8.25 13.36 -32.56
N LEU A 175 -7.72 13.78 -31.42
CA LEU A 175 -7.80 15.18 -30.96
C LEU A 175 -7.13 16.18 -31.92
N ILE A 176 -6.04 15.79 -32.59
CA ILE A 176 -5.41 16.61 -33.64
C ILE A 176 -6.33 16.71 -34.85
N SER A 177 -6.95 15.61 -35.27
CA SER A 177 -7.84 15.58 -36.44
C SER A 177 -9.14 16.39 -36.24
N TYR A 178 -9.58 16.59 -35.00
CA TYR A 178 -10.75 17.43 -34.67
C TYR A 178 -10.48 18.95 -34.76
N ASN A 179 -9.21 19.38 -34.76
CA ASN A 179 -8.82 20.79 -34.84
C ASN A 179 -8.37 21.21 -36.26
N ALA A 180 -8.51 20.32 -37.25
CA ALA A 180 -8.25 20.57 -38.67
C ALA A 180 -9.57 20.70 -39.45
#